data_AF-A0A1H3WK22-F1
#
_entry.id   AF-A0A1H3WK22-F1
#
_cell.length_a   1.000
_cell.length_b   1.000
_cell.length_c   1.000
_cell.angle_alpha   90.00
_cell.angle_beta   90.00
_cell.angle_gamma   90.00
#
_symmetry.space_group_name_H-M   'P 1'
#
loop_
_entity.id
_entity.type
_entity.pdbx_description
1 polymer ?
#
loop_
_entity_poly.entity_id
_entity_poly.type
_entity_poly.pdbx_seq_one_letter_code
_entity_poly.pdbx_strand_id
1 'polypeptide(L)'
;MTTFADLGLPEELLDTVTDLAFTTPTDIQREAIGPLLSGRDVVGIAQTGTGKTAAFGLPLLARIEPDASQVQALVLCPTRELALQGAEAIKTFASRLPEITIAAVYGGAAYQPQMKALKRGAQVVVGTPGRIMDLMEKGALDLSHVHVLVLDEADEMLRMGFAEDVEQIASQCPKERTTALFSATMPPVIAKVAKQHLSDPVRLEVTRQASTVDTVTQEYAVVPFRHKNGALARVLATTSADAAIVFVRTRATAEEVTADLTGRGIAAAALSSDVPQKERERLVERLRGGSLNVIVATDVAARGLDVERIGLVVNFDVPREGEAYVHRIGRTGRAGRSGRALTFFTPKEKHRLRQIERLTGSELTEIRIPSPKDVSHHRVTQLLSEVPARIEAGRLELYREAIAESGIDVTDLAAALLALAVKDNGPSSDDSEQISSVDFDDPRSGQGRGQGRVRVPAGGTRYRVEVGHKDHVLPGAIVGAITGEAGLKGTDVGKIDIFPTFSLVDILVDLDAETLRTIGRAQVQGRALKIRPDRGPRGGKRTDRKPAGGFAHTGYKGKKRREEAGHWDKPKRKGYGRKSF
;
A
#
# COMPACT_ATOMS: atom_id res chain seq x y z
N MET A 1 21.01 35.73 -6.69
CA MET A 1 19.93 34.75 -6.41
C MET A 1 18.64 35.37 -6.89
N THR A 2 17.84 34.68 -7.68
CA THR A 2 16.52 35.17 -8.11
C THR A 2 15.56 35.11 -6.93
N THR A 3 14.87 36.22 -6.67
CA THR A 3 13.84 36.38 -5.64
C THR A 3 12.45 36.37 -6.29
N PHE A 4 11.38 36.32 -5.49
CA PHE A 4 10.01 36.43 -6.04
C PHE A 4 9.73 37.79 -6.67
N ALA A 5 10.36 38.87 -6.19
CA ALA A 5 10.24 40.20 -6.77
C ALA A 5 10.77 40.25 -8.22
N ASP A 6 11.72 39.39 -8.56
CA ASP A 6 12.30 39.31 -9.91
C ASP A 6 11.37 38.58 -10.91
N LEU A 7 10.27 37.97 -10.44
CA LEU A 7 9.38 37.13 -11.28
C LEU A 7 8.22 37.89 -11.91
N GLY A 8 8.07 39.20 -11.61
CA GLY A 8 7.06 40.06 -12.23
C GLY A 8 5.63 39.86 -11.71
N LEU A 9 5.47 39.37 -10.47
CA LEU A 9 4.17 39.27 -9.83
C LEU A 9 3.58 40.66 -9.50
N PRO A 10 2.26 40.83 -9.55
CA PRO A 10 1.57 41.99 -8.99
C PRO A 10 1.94 42.24 -7.53
N GLU A 11 1.90 43.50 -7.09
CA GLU A 11 2.32 43.93 -5.76
C GLU A 11 1.54 43.20 -4.64
N GLU A 12 0.23 43.04 -4.81
CA GLU A 12 -0.65 42.38 -3.85
C GLU A 12 -0.29 40.89 -3.65
N LEU A 13 0.13 40.23 -4.73
CA LEU A 13 0.58 38.84 -4.69
C LEU A 13 2.00 38.73 -4.12
N LEU A 14 2.88 39.67 -4.42
CA LEU A 14 4.24 39.72 -3.86
C LEU A 14 4.21 39.95 -2.34
N ASP A 15 3.33 40.82 -1.87
CA ASP A 15 3.07 41.03 -0.44
C ASP A 15 2.60 39.74 0.22
N THR A 16 1.65 39.03 -0.40
CA THR A 16 1.15 37.76 0.12
C THR A 16 2.25 36.69 0.21
N VAL A 17 3.11 36.60 -0.81
CA VAL A 17 4.28 35.71 -0.82
C VAL A 17 5.24 36.06 0.32
N THR A 18 5.41 37.35 0.61
CA THR A 18 6.24 37.85 1.71
C THR A 18 5.64 37.50 3.08
N ASP A 19 4.33 37.67 3.25
CA ASP A 19 3.59 37.30 4.47
C ASP A 19 3.67 35.79 4.76
N LEU A 20 3.72 34.97 3.70
CA LEU A 20 3.92 33.51 3.78
C LEU A 20 5.38 33.10 4.00
N ALA A 21 6.29 34.08 4.16
CA ALA A 21 7.72 33.88 4.32
C ALA A 21 8.37 33.07 3.18
N PHE A 22 7.85 33.19 1.95
CA PHE A 22 8.46 32.60 0.77
C PHE A 22 9.64 33.46 0.32
N THR A 23 10.84 33.12 0.77
CA THR A 23 12.05 33.92 0.51
C THR A 23 12.66 33.66 -0.87
N THR A 24 12.76 32.38 -1.25
CA THR A 24 13.48 31.96 -2.47
C THR A 24 12.58 31.05 -3.31
N PRO A 25 12.31 31.39 -4.58
CA PRO A 25 11.50 30.53 -5.43
C PRO A 25 12.23 29.22 -5.73
N THR A 26 11.49 28.11 -5.63
CA THR A 26 11.95 26.79 -6.08
C THR A 26 12.20 26.84 -7.60
N ASP A 27 12.94 25.86 -8.12
CA ASP A 27 13.31 25.87 -9.55
C ASP A 27 12.06 25.83 -10.44
N ILE A 28 11.03 25.06 -10.08
CA ILE A 28 9.76 25.03 -10.84
C ILE A 28 9.01 26.37 -10.76
N GLN A 29 9.06 27.07 -9.62
CA GLN A 29 8.43 28.39 -9.48
C GLN A 29 9.17 29.43 -10.33
N ARG A 30 10.50 29.44 -10.26
CA ARG A 30 11.37 30.36 -11.00
C ARG A 30 11.18 30.22 -12.50
N GLU A 31 11.05 28.99 -12.99
CA GLU A 31 10.93 28.71 -14.41
C GLU A 31 9.50 28.84 -14.95
N ALA A 32 8.47 28.55 -14.15
CA ALA A 32 7.08 28.54 -14.62
C ALA A 32 6.36 29.89 -14.49
N ILE A 33 6.65 30.69 -13.46
CA ILE A 33 5.87 31.91 -13.17
C ILE A 33 5.95 32.92 -14.31
N GLY A 34 7.15 33.24 -14.80
CA GLY A 34 7.35 34.22 -15.88
C GLY A 34 6.60 33.86 -17.18
N PRO A 35 6.78 32.65 -17.74
CA PRO A 35 6.02 32.20 -18.90
C PRO A 35 4.50 32.28 -18.70
N LEU A 36 3.98 31.81 -17.56
CA LEU A 36 2.54 31.82 -17.30
C LEU A 36 1.98 33.24 -17.19
N LEU A 37 2.70 34.17 -16.54
CA LEU A 37 2.30 35.59 -16.51
C LEU A 37 2.24 36.19 -17.92
N SER A 38 3.21 35.84 -18.78
CA SER A 38 3.23 36.27 -20.19
C SER A 38 2.16 35.61 -21.07
N GLY A 39 1.35 34.70 -20.52
CA GLY A 39 0.29 33.99 -21.23
C GLY A 39 0.75 32.80 -22.06
N ARG A 40 2.00 32.35 -21.90
CA ARG A 40 2.55 31.16 -22.56
C ARG A 40 2.08 29.90 -21.86
N ASP A 41 1.80 28.86 -22.65
CA ASP A 41 1.53 27.53 -22.09
C ASP A 41 2.79 26.91 -21.50
N VAL A 42 2.62 26.05 -20.50
CA VAL A 42 3.72 25.39 -19.79
C VAL A 42 3.45 23.90 -19.64
N VAL A 43 4.48 23.09 -19.87
CA VAL A 43 4.56 21.70 -19.44
C VAL A 43 5.65 21.60 -18.38
N GLY A 44 5.26 21.43 -17.12
CA GLY A 44 6.15 21.26 -15.98
C GLY A 44 6.27 19.80 -15.56
N ILE A 45 7.46 19.22 -15.72
CA ILE A 45 7.77 17.87 -15.25
C ILE A 45 8.46 18.00 -13.88
N ALA A 46 7.70 17.78 -12.82
CA ALA A 46 8.18 17.93 -11.45
C ALA A 46 7.40 17.05 -10.45
N GLN A 47 8.10 16.51 -9.45
CA GLN A 47 7.51 15.70 -8.38
C GLN A 47 6.63 16.53 -7.43
N THR A 48 5.83 15.85 -6.61
CA THR A 48 5.04 16.49 -5.55
C THR A 48 5.96 17.15 -4.51
N GLY A 49 5.48 18.21 -3.85
CA GLY A 49 6.28 18.95 -2.86
C GLY A 49 7.32 19.93 -3.43
N THR A 50 7.47 20.04 -4.75
CA THR A 50 8.40 20.99 -5.40
C THR A 50 7.89 22.43 -5.46
N GLY A 51 6.70 22.71 -4.92
CA GLY A 51 6.09 24.04 -4.94
C GLY A 51 5.24 24.35 -6.19
N LYS A 52 4.81 23.32 -6.94
CA LYS A 52 3.97 23.43 -8.15
C LYS A 52 2.72 24.30 -7.94
N THR A 53 2.03 24.14 -6.80
CA THR A 53 0.80 24.89 -6.52
C THR A 53 1.02 26.40 -6.51
N ALA A 54 2.15 26.90 -5.96
CA ALA A 54 2.48 28.31 -6.06
C ALA A 54 2.97 28.69 -7.48
N ALA A 55 3.68 27.78 -8.16
CA ALA A 55 4.19 27.98 -9.51
C ALA A 55 3.08 28.25 -10.54
N PHE A 56 1.90 27.62 -10.40
CA PHE A 56 0.73 27.93 -11.23
C PHE A 56 -0.30 28.83 -10.55
N GLY A 57 -0.44 28.77 -9.22
CA GLY A 57 -1.50 29.46 -8.48
C GLY A 57 -1.30 30.99 -8.46
N LEU A 58 -0.06 31.45 -8.28
CA LEU A 58 0.27 32.87 -8.30
C LEU A 58 0.00 33.52 -9.67
N PRO A 59 0.54 32.98 -10.80
CA PRO A 59 0.25 33.55 -12.11
C PRO A 59 -1.21 33.36 -12.55
N LEU A 60 -1.89 32.32 -12.06
CA LEU A 60 -3.34 32.16 -12.28
C LEU A 60 -4.11 33.32 -11.65
N LEU A 61 -3.84 33.65 -10.38
CA LEU A 61 -4.52 34.75 -9.68
C LEU A 61 -4.26 36.10 -10.34
N ALA A 62 -3.04 36.33 -10.83
CA ALA A 62 -2.67 37.56 -11.52
C ALA A 62 -3.46 37.83 -12.82
N ARG A 63 -4.17 36.83 -13.34
CA ARG A 63 -4.96 36.92 -14.58
C ARG A 63 -6.47 37.00 -14.34
N ILE A 64 -6.93 36.84 -13.10
CA ILE A 64 -8.35 36.89 -12.78
C ILE A 64 -8.84 38.34 -12.75
N GLU A 65 -9.93 38.60 -13.45
CA GLU A 65 -10.68 39.86 -13.39
C GLU A 65 -11.63 39.82 -12.19
N PRO A 66 -11.43 40.67 -11.16
CA PRO A 66 -12.20 40.56 -9.92
C PRO A 66 -13.68 40.92 -10.05
N ASP A 67 -14.00 41.87 -10.94
CA ASP A 67 -15.36 42.38 -11.17
C ASP A 67 -16.26 41.39 -11.94
N ALA A 68 -15.66 40.37 -12.56
CA ALA A 68 -16.36 39.35 -13.33
C ALA A 68 -16.76 38.17 -12.43
N SER A 69 -18.04 37.82 -12.41
CA SER A 69 -18.58 36.73 -11.59
C SER A 69 -18.60 35.37 -12.31
N GLN A 70 -18.03 35.26 -13.51
CA GLN A 70 -17.92 33.98 -14.21
C GLN A 70 -16.69 33.19 -13.78
N VAL A 71 -16.70 31.88 -14.00
CA VAL A 71 -15.52 31.03 -13.83
C VAL A 71 -14.50 31.38 -14.91
N GLN A 72 -13.32 31.80 -14.48
CA GLN A 72 -12.23 32.31 -15.30
C GLN A 72 -11.02 31.37 -15.32
N ALA A 73 -10.83 30.62 -14.23
CA ALA A 73 -9.77 29.62 -14.12
C ALA A 73 -10.29 28.27 -13.62
N LEU A 74 -9.79 27.20 -14.23
CA LEU A 74 -10.08 25.82 -13.85
C LEU A 74 -8.79 25.07 -13.55
N VAL A 75 -8.71 24.46 -12.36
CA VAL A 75 -7.62 23.58 -11.94
C VAL A 75 -8.17 22.17 -11.77
N LEU A 76 -7.73 21.24 -12.62
CA LEU A 76 -8.08 19.83 -12.51
C LEU A 76 -7.04 19.09 -11.66
N CYS A 77 -7.53 18.36 -10.66
CA CYS A 77 -6.72 17.56 -9.73
C CYS A 77 -7.25 16.11 -9.71
N PRO A 78 -6.40 15.08 -9.49
CA PRO A 78 -6.83 13.68 -9.56
C PRO A 78 -7.67 13.25 -8.36
N THR A 79 -7.51 13.89 -7.20
CA THR A 79 -8.16 13.47 -5.95
C THR A 79 -8.86 14.63 -5.26
N ARG A 80 -9.79 14.29 -4.36
CA ARG A 80 -10.58 15.28 -3.60
C ARG A 80 -9.69 16.05 -2.63
N GLU A 81 -8.75 15.35 -2.02
CA GLU A 81 -7.77 15.88 -1.10
C GLU A 81 -6.91 16.92 -1.78
N LEU A 82 -6.40 16.62 -2.98
CA LEU A 82 -5.61 17.58 -3.76
C LEU A 82 -6.46 18.76 -4.22
N ALA A 83 -7.72 18.54 -4.60
CA ALA A 83 -8.61 19.65 -4.95
C ALA A 83 -8.87 20.58 -3.75
N LEU A 84 -9.06 20.03 -2.55
CA LEU A 84 -9.21 20.80 -1.32
C LEU A 84 -7.93 21.54 -0.93
N GLN A 85 -6.78 20.85 -0.96
CA GLN A 85 -5.48 21.44 -0.65
C GLN A 85 -5.10 22.54 -1.66
N GLY A 86 -5.31 22.29 -2.96
CA GLY A 86 -5.08 23.26 -4.02
C GLY A 86 -5.98 24.48 -3.88
N ALA A 87 -7.28 24.29 -3.60
CA ALA A 87 -8.20 25.40 -3.35
C ALA A 87 -7.79 26.23 -2.14
N GLU A 88 -7.38 25.58 -1.04
CA GLU A 88 -6.96 26.29 0.18
C GLU A 88 -5.64 27.04 0.00
N ALA A 89 -4.68 26.44 -0.71
CA ALA A 89 -3.44 27.11 -1.06
C ALA A 89 -3.71 28.35 -1.94
N ILE A 90 -4.55 28.23 -2.96
CA ILE A 90 -4.90 29.37 -3.82
C ILE A 90 -5.65 30.45 -3.04
N LYS A 91 -6.55 30.10 -2.12
CA LYS A 91 -7.19 31.09 -1.21
C LYS A 91 -6.18 31.81 -0.33
N THR A 92 -5.17 31.08 0.16
CA THR A 92 -4.09 31.66 0.95
C THR A 92 -3.30 32.67 0.11
N PHE A 93 -2.98 32.33 -1.14
CA PHE A 93 -2.34 33.24 -2.09
C PHE A 93 -3.22 34.43 -2.49
N ALA A 94 -4.53 34.28 -2.44
CA ALA A 94 -5.51 35.33 -2.72
C ALA A 94 -5.92 36.13 -1.46
N SER A 95 -5.21 36.00 -0.33
CA SER A 95 -5.60 36.64 0.93
C SER A 95 -5.67 38.17 0.88
N ARG A 96 -4.91 38.80 -0.04
CA ARG A 96 -4.96 40.23 -0.35
C ARG A 96 -5.83 40.60 -1.55
N LEU A 97 -6.59 39.63 -2.09
CA LEU A 97 -7.50 39.78 -3.23
C LEU A 97 -8.93 39.35 -2.81
N PRO A 98 -9.58 40.09 -1.89
CA PRO A 98 -10.84 39.67 -1.26
C PRO A 98 -12.02 39.53 -2.22
N GLU A 99 -11.95 40.13 -3.41
CA GLU A 99 -12.95 40.05 -4.46
C GLU A 99 -12.92 38.71 -5.23
N ILE A 100 -11.78 37.99 -5.17
CA ILE A 100 -11.61 36.71 -5.87
C ILE A 100 -12.14 35.57 -4.99
N THR A 101 -13.14 34.87 -5.52
CA THR A 101 -13.77 33.72 -4.88
C THR A 101 -13.28 32.41 -5.50
N ILE A 102 -12.83 31.49 -4.64
CA ILE A 102 -12.32 30.17 -5.03
C ILE A 102 -13.24 29.06 -4.51
N ALA A 103 -13.64 28.14 -5.39
CA ALA A 103 -14.49 27.00 -5.05
C ALA A 103 -13.79 25.66 -5.30
N ALA A 104 -13.88 24.76 -4.30
CA ALA A 104 -13.45 23.37 -4.43
C ALA A 104 -14.63 22.48 -4.89
N VAL A 105 -14.43 21.71 -5.95
CA VAL A 105 -15.48 20.92 -6.63
C VAL A 105 -15.04 19.46 -6.77
N TYR A 106 -15.64 18.56 -6.00
CA TYR A 106 -15.19 17.18 -5.95
C TYR A 106 -16.30 16.18 -5.59
N GLY A 107 -16.12 14.92 -6.01
CA GLY A 107 -17.08 13.83 -5.80
C GLY A 107 -17.29 13.48 -4.31
N GLY A 108 -18.34 12.71 -4.00
CA GLY A 108 -18.61 12.21 -2.64
C GLY A 108 -19.09 13.23 -1.60
N ALA A 109 -18.99 14.53 -1.90
CA ALA A 109 -19.69 15.58 -1.16
C ALA A 109 -21.03 15.94 -1.84
N ALA A 110 -21.95 16.52 -1.05
CA ALA A 110 -23.25 16.96 -1.56
C ALA A 110 -23.10 18.02 -2.68
N TYR A 111 -23.99 17.98 -3.67
CA TYR A 111 -23.98 18.92 -4.80
C TYR A 111 -24.31 20.35 -4.38
N GLN A 112 -25.28 20.52 -3.49
CA GLN A 112 -25.87 21.84 -3.18
C GLN A 112 -24.85 22.89 -2.69
N PRO A 113 -23.92 22.58 -1.76
CA PRO A 113 -22.89 23.56 -1.36
C PRO A 113 -22.00 24.00 -2.52
N GLN A 114 -21.61 23.08 -3.41
CA GLN A 114 -20.76 23.36 -4.56
C GLN A 114 -21.51 24.21 -5.60
N MET A 115 -22.75 23.84 -5.91
CA MET A 115 -23.62 24.64 -6.79
C MET A 115 -23.88 26.04 -6.23
N LYS A 116 -24.03 26.17 -4.91
CA LYS A 116 -24.19 27.48 -4.26
C LYS A 116 -22.92 28.32 -4.36
N ALA A 117 -21.74 27.72 -4.22
CA ALA A 117 -20.47 28.42 -4.41
C ALA A 117 -20.31 28.93 -5.85
N LEU A 118 -20.63 28.10 -6.84
CA LEU A 118 -20.61 28.51 -8.26
C LEU A 118 -21.62 29.64 -8.53
N LYS A 119 -22.86 29.51 -8.05
CA LYS A 119 -23.90 30.56 -8.18
C LYS A 119 -23.55 31.88 -7.50
N ARG A 120 -22.67 31.87 -6.49
CA ARG A 120 -22.17 33.08 -5.83
C ARG A 120 -21.09 33.80 -6.63
N GLY A 121 -20.68 33.26 -7.78
CA GLY A 121 -19.74 33.89 -8.70
C GLY A 121 -18.29 33.48 -8.46
N ALA A 122 -18.03 32.22 -8.11
CA ALA A 122 -16.66 31.73 -7.99
C ALA A 122 -15.88 31.90 -9.31
N GLN A 123 -14.79 32.66 -9.29
CA GLN A 123 -13.94 32.90 -10.45
C GLN A 123 -12.89 31.80 -10.67
N VAL A 124 -12.45 31.14 -9.59
CA VAL A 124 -11.51 30.02 -9.66
C VAL A 124 -12.17 28.74 -9.17
N VAL A 125 -12.12 27.70 -9.99
CA VAL A 125 -12.62 26.37 -9.62
C VAL A 125 -11.45 25.39 -9.58
N VAL A 126 -11.30 24.70 -8.43
CA VAL A 126 -10.33 23.60 -8.27
C VAL A 126 -11.12 22.32 -8.05
N GLY A 127 -10.92 21.30 -8.88
CA GLY A 127 -11.80 20.14 -8.80
C GLY A 127 -11.32 18.85 -9.44
N THR A 128 -12.05 17.78 -9.13
CA THR A 128 -11.83 16.44 -9.72
C THR A 128 -12.62 16.28 -11.02
N PRO A 129 -12.06 15.66 -12.08
CA PRO A 129 -12.68 15.57 -13.40
C PRO A 129 -14.14 15.12 -13.38
N GLY A 130 -14.46 13.99 -12.74
CA GLY A 130 -15.82 13.45 -12.71
C GLY A 130 -16.87 14.42 -12.14
N ARG A 131 -16.56 15.16 -11.06
CA ARG A 131 -17.52 16.14 -10.50
C ARG A 131 -17.63 17.40 -11.35
N ILE A 132 -16.55 17.82 -12.01
CA ILE A 132 -16.57 18.94 -12.95
C ILE A 132 -17.52 18.61 -14.11
N MET A 133 -17.35 17.42 -14.70
CA MET A 133 -18.24 16.85 -15.70
C MET A 133 -19.70 16.85 -15.24
N ASP A 134 -19.99 16.27 -14.07
CA ASP A 134 -21.35 16.22 -13.53
C ASP A 134 -22.01 17.61 -13.42
N LEU A 135 -21.26 18.63 -13.00
CA LEU A 135 -21.79 19.98 -12.82
C LEU A 135 -21.96 20.72 -14.16
N MET A 136 -21.10 20.45 -15.15
CA MET A 136 -21.27 20.96 -16.51
C MET A 136 -22.53 20.38 -17.15
N GLU A 137 -22.73 19.06 -17.07
CA GLU A 137 -23.92 18.39 -17.61
C GLU A 137 -25.23 18.89 -16.99
N LYS A 138 -25.19 19.26 -15.69
CA LYS A 138 -26.33 19.86 -14.97
C LYS A 138 -26.54 21.35 -15.29
N GLY A 139 -25.70 21.96 -16.12
CA GLY A 139 -25.72 23.40 -16.40
C GLY A 139 -25.39 24.27 -15.19
N ALA A 140 -24.75 23.70 -14.17
CA ALA A 140 -24.37 24.39 -12.94
C ALA A 140 -22.97 25.03 -13.02
N LEU A 141 -22.14 24.56 -13.96
CA LEU A 141 -20.80 25.06 -14.23
C LEU A 141 -20.69 25.38 -15.72
N ASP A 142 -20.41 26.64 -16.03
CA ASP A 142 -20.10 27.11 -17.37
C ASP A 142 -18.60 27.41 -17.48
N LEU A 143 -17.95 26.87 -18.52
CA LEU A 143 -16.52 27.03 -18.78
C LEU A 143 -16.23 28.00 -19.94
N SER A 144 -17.25 28.64 -20.52
CA SER A 144 -17.13 29.51 -21.69
C SER A 144 -16.23 30.74 -21.48
N HIS A 145 -15.99 31.13 -20.23
CA HIS A 145 -15.12 32.25 -19.83
C HIS A 145 -13.77 31.82 -19.27
N VAL A 146 -13.47 30.52 -19.28
CA VAL A 146 -12.20 30.00 -18.75
C VAL A 146 -11.06 30.31 -19.70
N HIS A 147 -10.15 31.16 -19.25
CA HIS A 147 -8.95 31.57 -19.99
C HIS A 147 -7.66 31.12 -19.30
N VAL A 148 -7.76 30.45 -18.14
CA VAL A 148 -6.65 29.72 -17.50
C VAL A 148 -7.08 28.28 -17.18
N LEU A 149 -6.38 27.29 -17.76
CA LEU A 149 -6.61 25.87 -17.48
C LEU A 149 -5.34 25.25 -16.89
N VAL A 150 -5.47 24.59 -15.74
CA VAL A 150 -4.37 23.86 -15.10
C VAL A 150 -4.71 22.38 -14.98
N LEU A 151 -3.80 21.51 -15.41
CA LEU A 151 -3.85 20.07 -15.22
C LEU A 151 -2.76 19.69 -14.20
N ASP A 152 -3.13 19.51 -12.93
CA ASP A 152 -2.18 19.12 -11.87
C ASP A 152 -2.19 17.60 -11.66
N GLU A 153 -1.00 17.04 -11.45
CA GLU A 153 -0.75 15.59 -11.39
C GLU A 153 -1.44 14.81 -12.53
N ALA A 154 -1.20 15.26 -13.76
CA ALA A 154 -1.89 14.74 -14.95
C ALA A 154 -1.70 13.22 -15.15
N ASP A 155 -0.52 12.68 -14.84
CA ASP A 155 -0.26 11.24 -14.85
C ASP A 155 -1.09 10.44 -13.84
N GLU A 156 -1.34 10.99 -12.64
CA GLU A 156 -2.26 10.36 -11.68
C GLU A 156 -3.71 10.37 -12.19
N MET A 157 -4.17 11.44 -12.84
CA MET A 157 -5.51 11.47 -13.46
C MET A 157 -5.68 10.34 -14.48
N LEU A 158 -4.64 10.07 -15.28
CA LEU A 158 -4.63 8.94 -16.21
C LEU A 158 -4.68 7.59 -15.48
N ARG A 159 -3.87 7.40 -14.42
CA ARG A 159 -3.89 6.16 -13.62
C ARG A 159 -5.24 5.89 -12.98
N MET A 160 -6.02 6.95 -12.71
CA MET A 160 -7.37 6.86 -12.16
C MET A 160 -8.45 6.66 -13.23
N GLY A 161 -8.08 6.62 -14.51
CA GLY A 161 -9.01 6.42 -15.62
C GLY A 161 -9.73 7.69 -16.08
N PHE A 162 -9.31 8.88 -15.66
CA PHE A 162 -9.95 10.15 -16.00
C PHE A 162 -9.48 10.75 -17.34
N ALA A 163 -8.81 9.97 -18.19
CA ALA A 163 -8.25 10.51 -19.44
C ALA A 163 -9.32 11.10 -20.36
N GLU A 164 -10.44 10.40 -20.53
CA GLU A 164 -11.57 10.85 -21.36
C GLU A 164 -12.25 12.08 -20.74
N ASP A 165 -12.48 12.07 -19.43
CA ASP A 165 -13.06 13.20 -18.69
C ASP A 165 -12.19 14.47 -18.85
N VAL A 166 -10.87 14.34 -18.72
CA VAL A 166 -9.93 15.47 -18.88
C VAL A 166 -9.97 16.01 -20.31
N GLU A 167 -9.97 15.14 -21.32
CA GLU A 167 -10.06 15.54 -22.73
C GLU A 167 -11.38 16.27 -23.01
N GLN A 168 -12.50 15.76 -22.48
CA GLN A 168 -13.81 16.37 -22.63
C GLN A 168 -13.89 17.74 -21.95
N ILE A 169 -13.45 17.87 -20.70
CA ILE A 169 -13.43 19.15 -19.97
C ILE A 169 -12.57 20.18 -20.72
N ALA A 170 -11.35 19.80 -21.11
CA ALA A 170 -10.43 20.70 -21.80
C ALA A 170 -10.93 21.12 -23.20
N SER A 171 -11.77 20.30 -23.84
CA SER A 171 -12.42 20.64 -25.11
C SER A 171 -13.57 21.65 -24.97
N GLN A 172 -14.18 21.74 -23.79
CA GLN A 172 -15.27 22.69 -23.48
C GLN A 172 -14.73 24.07 -23.07
N CYS A 173 -13.46 24.15 -22.70
CA CYS A 173 -12.79 25.43 -22.44
C CYS A 173 -12.47 26.15 -23.78
N PRO A 174 -12.56 27.49 -23.83
CA PRO A 174 -12.11 28.31 -24.97
C PRO A 174 -10.73 27.93 -25.50
N LYS A 175 -10.54 28.01 -26.82
CA LYS A 175 -9.23 27.71 -27.45
C LYS A 175 -8.16 28.73 -27.11
N GLU A 176 -8.55 30.00 -27.01
CA GLU A 176 -7.69 31.09 -26.59
C GLU A 176 -7.67 31.13 -25.06
N ARG A 177 -6.69 30.45 -24.49
CA ARG A 177 -6.47 30.34 -23.04
C ARG A 177 -5.00 30.04 -22.77
N THR A 178 -4.54 30.33 -21.57
CA THR A 178 -3.25 29.83 -21.08
C THR A 178 -3.47 28.48 -20.40
N THR A 179 -2.73 27.47 -20.83
CA THR A 179 -2.81 26.11 -20.28
C THR A 179 -1.49 25.70 -19.62
N ALA A 180 -1.57 25.25 -18.37
CA ALA A 180 -0.43 24.72 -17.63
C ALA A 180 -0.65 23.24 -17.29
N LEU A 181 0.26 22.36 -17.72
CA LEU A 181 0.22 20.94 -17.42
C LEU A 181 1.39 20.59 -16.51
N PHE A 182 1.08 20.09 -15.32
CA PHE A 182 2.06 19.59 -14.37
C PHE A 182 1.91 18.09 -14.16
N SER A 183 3.02 17.38 -14.25
CA SER A 183 3.05 15.93 -14.13
C SER A 183 4.38 15.45 -13.57
N ALA A 184 4.40 14.32 -12.85
CA ALA A 184 5.66 13.72 -12.42
C ALA A 184 6.32 12.93 -13.57
N THR A 185 5.50 12.41 -14.48
CA THR A 185 5.92 11.60 -15.62
C THR A 185 5.21 12.04 -16.91
N MET A 186 5.75 11.69 -18.08
CA MET A 186 5.14 12.00 -19.38
C MET A 186 4.88 10.75 -20.21
N PRO A 187 3.92 9.89 -19.80
CA PRO A 187 3.51 8.75 -20.61
C PRO A 187 2.86 9.22 -21.93
N PRO A 188 2.81 8.36 -22.97
CA PRO A 188 2.31 8.75 -24.30
C PRO A 188 0.92 9.40 -24.31
N VAL A 189 0.03 8.98 -23.40
CA VAL A 189 -1.32 9.55 -23.29
C VAL A 189 -1.28 11.00 -22.79
N ILE A 190 -0.46 11.31 -21.78
CA ILE A 190 -0.29 12.69 -21.29
C ILE A 190 0.43 13.55 -22.34
N ALA A 191 1.40 12.99 -23.04
CA ALA A 191 2.04 13.68 -24.17
C ALA A 191 1.05 14.01 -25.29
N LYS A 192 0.06 13.14 -25.55
CA LYS A 192 -1.03 13.41 -26.50
C LYS A 192 -1.94 14.54 -26.00
N VAL A 193 -2.36 14.50 -24.74
CA VAL A 193 -3.16 15.59 -24.13
C VAL A 193 -2.42 16.92 -24.23
N ALA A 194 -1.13 16.94 -23.88
CA ALA A 194 -0.28 18.13 -24.00
C ALA A 194 -0.27 18.67 -25.44
N LYS A 195 -0.05 17.79 -26.43
CA LYS A 195 -0.01 18.18 -27.85
C LYS A 195 -1.34 18.70 -28.39
N GLN A 196 -2.46 18.22 -27.85
CA GLN A 196 -3.81 18.55 -28.33
C GLN A 196 -4.37 19.83 -27.70
N HIS A 197 -4.03 20.10 -26.44
CA HIS A 197 -4.65 21.16 -25.66
C HIS A 197 -3.73 22.33 -25.31
N LEU A 198 -2.42 22.24 -25.60
CA LEU A 198 -1.45 23.31 -25.38
C LEU A 198 -0.87 23.82 -26.72
N SER A 199 -0.50 25.09 -26.75
CA SER A 199 0.04 25.81 -27.90
C SER A 199 1.46 26.29 -27.63
N ASP A 200 2.44 25.73 -28.37
CA ASP A 200 3.89 26.01 -28.23
C ASP A 200 4.37 26.11 -26.75
N PRO A 201 4.13 25.06 -25.93
CA PRO A 201 4.36 25.16 -24.51
C PRO A 201 5.84 25.19 -24.16
N VAL A 202 6.19 26.03 -23.19
CA VAL A 202 7.51 26.02 -22.57
C VAL A 202 7.63 24.73 -21.76
N ARG A 203 8.64 23.92 -22.09
CA ARG A 203 8.92 22.66 -21.39
C ARG A 203 9.93 22.89 -20.29
N LEU A 204 9.51 22.60 -19.07
CA LEU A 204 10.31 22.77 -17.86
C LEU A 204 10.55 21.40 -17.24
N GLU A 205 11.81 20.99 -17.21
CA GLU A 205 12.25 19.74 -16.60
C GLU A 205 13.14 20.06 -15.40
N VAL A 206 12.52 20.06 -14.22
CA VAL A 206 13.25 20.35 -12.99
C VAL A 206 13.90 19.05 -12.50
N THR A 207 15.22 19.08 -12.36
CA THR A 207 16.00 17.95 -11.85
C THR A 207 15.50 17.60 -10.44
N ARG A 208 15.47 16.30 -10.11
CA ARG A 208 15.05 15.80 -8.79
C ARG A 208 15.78 16.58 -7.69
N GLN A 209 15.04 17.39 -6.91
CA GLN A 209 15.43 17.63 -5.52
C GLN A 209 15.54 16.26 -4.85
N ALA A 210 16.46 16.11 -3.90
CA ALA A 210 16.66 14.88 -3.13
C ALA A 210 15.30 14.23 -2.85
N SER A 211 15.09 13.06 -3.45
CA SER A 211 13.77 12.44 -3.51
C SER A 211 13.34 12.04 -2.10
N THR A 212 12.06 11.77 -1.84
CA THR A 212 11.64 11.25 -0.53
C THR A 212 12.42 10.00 -0.10
N VAL A 213 13.06 9.33 -1.05
CA VAL A 213 13.99 8.22 -0.86
C VAL A 213 15.20 8.61 0.01
N ASP A 214 15.70 9.85 -0.11
CA ASP A 214 16.90 10.33 0.59
C ASP A 214 16.63 10.70 2.06
N THR A 215 15.39 11.10 2.41
CA THR A 215 14.99 11.44 3.79
C THR A 215 14.36 10.27 4.55
N VAL A 216 14.08 9.16 3.86
CA VAL A 216 13.41 7.99 4.44
C VAL A 216 14.37 6.82 4.52
N THR A 217 14.65 6.36 5.75
CA THR A 217 15.34 5.09 5.98
C THR A 217 14.45 3.95 5.53
N GLN A 218 14.89 3.21 4.52
CA GLN A 218 14.13 2.14 3.90
C GLN A 218 14.65 0.78 4.36
N GLU A 219 13.77 0.03 5.00
CA GLU A 219 14.04 -1.25 5.65
C GLU A 219 13.13 -2.33 5.07
N TYR A 220 13.57 -3.58 5.14
CA TYR A 220 12.74 -4.72 4.79
C TYR A 220 12.90 -5.88 5.76
N ALA A 221 11.88 -6.73 5.83
CA ALA A 221 11.95 -7.99 6.54
C ALA A 221 11.23 -9.08 5.75
N VAL A 222 11.77 -10.29 5.78
CA VAL A 222 11.14 -11.46 5.18
C VAL A 222 10.23 -12.12 6.23
N VAL A 223 8.92 -12.01 6.04
CA VAL A 223 7.90 -12.50 6.99
C VAL A 223 6.88 -13.36 6.25
N PRO A 224 6.73 -14.66 6.60
CA PRO A 224 5.64 -15.48 6.09
C PRO A 224 4.28 -14.85 6.39
N PHE A 225 3.33 -14.95 5.46
CA PHE A 225 2.04 -14.24 5.54
C PHE A 225 1.33 -14.44 6.89
N ARG A 226 1.27 -15.68 7.38
CA ARG A 226 0.66 -16.05 8.67
C ARG A 226 1.26 -15.35 9.90
N HIS A 227 2.49 -14.85 9.81
CA HIS A 227 3.18 -14.18 10.92
C HIS A 227 3.19 -12.65 10.77
N LYS A 228 2.67 -12.08 9.68
CA LYS A 228 2.74 -10.63 9.42
C LYS A 228 1.99 -9.81 10.47
N ASN A 229 0.83 -10.26 10.97
CA ASN A 229 0.08 -9.52 12.00
C ASN A 229 0.88 -9.42 13.30
N GLY A 230 1.42 -10.55 13.78
CA GLY A 230 2.29 -10.58 14.96
C GLY A 230 3.54 -9.74 14.77
N ALA A 231 4.18 -9.84 13.60
CA ALA A 231 5.35 -9.02 13.26
C ALA A 231 5.04 -7.52 13.27
N LEU A 232 3.92 -7.11 12.65
CA LEU A 232 3.45 -5.72 12.64
C LEU A 232 3.23 -5.20 14.06
N ALA A 233 2.53 -5.96 14.90
CA ALA A 233 2.25 -5.56 16.28
C ALA A 233 3.55 -5.36 17.08
N ARG A 234 4.55 -6.23 16.91
CA ARG A 234 5.85 -6.10 17.59
C ARG A 234 6.69 -4.92 17.08
N VAL A 235 6.65 -4.64 15.78
CA VAL A 235 7.25 -3.44 15.20
C VAL A 235 6.60 -2.18 15.76
N LEU A 236 5.27 -2.13 15.82
CA LEU A 236 4.53 -1.00 16.38
C LEU A 236 4.74 -0.83 17.89
N ALA A 237 5.00 -1.92 18.62
CA ALA A 237 5.24 -1.85 20.07
C ALA A 237 6.65 -1.38 20.45
N THR A 238 7.59 -1.34 19.50
CA THR A 238 9.01 -0.98 19.72
C THR A 238 9.45 0.23 18.90
N THR A 239 8.55 0.79 18.08
CA THR A 239 8.83 1.99 17.30
C THR A 239 8.78 3.22 18.20
N SER A 240 9.67 4.19 17.94
CA SER A 240 9.62 5.53 18.52
C SER A 240 8.72 6.50 17.74
N ALA A 241 8.13 6.05 16.62
CA ALA A 241 7.28 6.89 15.78
C ALA A 241 5.93 7.17 16.46
N ASP A 242 5.52 8.44 16.47
CA ASP A 242 4.26 8.89 17.07
C ASP A 242 3.02 8.32 16.36
N ALA A 243 3.08 8.23 15.03
CA ALA A 243 2.04 7.63 14.21
C ALA A 243 2.63 6.79 13.08
N ALA A 244 1.84 5.80 12.65
CA ALA A 244 2.18 4.91 11.55
C ALA A 244 1.04 4.78 10.54
N ILE A 245 1.43 4.57 9.27
CA ILE A 245 0.50 4.14 8.22
C ILE A 245 0.90 2.77 7.72
N VAL A 246 -0.06 1.85 7.67
CA VAL A 246 0.13 0.46 7.28
C VAL A 246 -0.59 0.22 5.97
N PHE A 247 0.16 -0.04 4.90
CA PHE A 247 -0.39 -0.29 3.58
C PHE A 247 -0.67 -1.76 3.34
N VAL A 248 -1.93 -2.06 3.04
CA VAL A 248 -2.44 -3.38 2.67
C VAL A 248 -3.03 -3.38 1.27
N ARG A 249 -3.16 -4.57 0.68
CA ARG A 249 -3.65 -4.72 -0.69
C ARG A 249 -5.16 -4.63 -0.81
N THR A 250 -5.89 -5.18 0.17
CA THR A 250 -7.35 -5.31 0.08
C THR A 250 -8.03 -4.68 1.28
N ARG A 251 -9.29 -4.26 1.08
CA ARG A 251 -10.15 -3.77 2.16
C ARG A 251 -10.32 -4.81 3.28
N ALA A 252 -10.60 -6.06 2.92
CA ALA A 252 -10.78 -7.13 3.91
C ALA A 252 -9.54 -7.28 4.80
N THR A 253 -8.35 -7.21 4.22
CA THR A 253 -7.08 -7.20 4.97
C THR A 253 -6.95 -5.96 5.85
N ALA A 254 -7.42 -4.79 5.40
CA ALA A 254 -7.39 -3.57 6.21
C ALA A 254 -8.24 -3.71 7.48
N GLU A 255 -9.44 -4.25 7.33
CA GLU A 255 -10.37 -4.52 8.44
C GLU A 255 -9.80 -5.59 9.38
N GLU A 256 -9.28 -6.71 8.85
CA GLU A 256 -8.69 -7.80 9.62
C GLU A 256 -7.48 -7.33 10.45
N VAL A 257 -6.53 -6.64 9.81
CA VAL A 257 -5.34 -6.12 10.48
C VAL A 257 -5.73 -5.07 11.53
N THR A 258 -6.69 -4.21 11.23
CA THR A 258 -7.19 -3.22 12.21
C THR A 258 -7.82 -3.90 13.44
N ALA A 259 -8.62 -4.95 13.24
CA ALA A 259 -9.24 -5.70 14.32
C ALA A 259 -8.18 -6.40 15.21
N ASP A 260 -7.16 -7.03 14.61
CA ASP A 260 -6.06 -7.65 15.38
C ASP A 260 -5.26 -6.61 16.18
N LEU A 261 -4.92 -5.47 15.58
CA LEU A 261 -4.23 -4.38 16.27
C LEU A 261 -5.06 -3.82 17.43
N THR A 262 -6.35 -3.58 17.20
CA THR A 262 -7.27 -3.08 18.24
C THR A 262 -7.44 -4.08 19.38
N GLY A 263 -7.54 -5.38 19.07
CA GLY A 263 -7.58 -6.46 20.06
C GLY A 263 -6.33 -6.52 20.94
N ARG A 264 -5.18 -6.03 20.44
CA ARG A 264 -3.93 -5.89 21.18
C ARG A 264 -3.80 -4.57 21.94
N GLY A 265 -4.83 -3.71 21.91
CA GLY A 265 -4.86 -2.41 22.56
C GLY A 265 -4.17 -1.29 21.78
N ILE A 266 -3.86 -1.48 20.49
CA ILE A 266 -3.29 -0.44 19.64
C ILE A 266 -4.42 0.39 19.04
N ALA A 267 -4.36 1.72 19.20
CA ALA A 267 -5.31 2.64 18.60
C ALA A 267 -5.14 2.69 17.07
N ALA A 268 -5.88 1.83 16.37
CA ALA A 268 -5.83 1.65 14.93
C ALA A 268 -7.21 1.85 14.28
N ALA A 269 -7.21 2.29 13.01
CA ALA A 269 -8.43 2.39 12.20
C ALA A 269 -8.14 2.01 10.74
N ALA A 270 -9.13 1.41 10.09
CA ALA A 270 -9.07 1.08 8.66
C ALA A 270 -9.47 2.31 7.82
N LEU A 271 -8.75 2.54 6.72
CA LEU A 271 -9.06 3.56 5.73
C LEU A 271 -9.08 2.94 4.33
N SER A 272 -10.27 2.70 3.80
CA SER A 272 -10.51 2.16 2.46
C SER A 272 -11.35 3.13 1.61
N SER A 273 -11.52 2.83 0.32
CA SER A 273 -12.19 3.71 -0.65
C SER A 273 -13.69 3.89 -0.41
N ASP A 274 -14.31 3.01 0.37
CA ASP A 274 -15.73 3.02 0.72
C ASP A 274 -16.03 3.79 2.01
N VAL A 275 -15.01 4.16 2.78
CA VAL A 275 -15.17 4.97 3.99
C VAL A 275 -15.78 6.32 3.57
N PRO A 276 -16.96 6.69 4.12
CA PRO A 276 -17.59 7.97 3.81
C PRO A 276 -16.64 9.14 4.06
N GLN A 277 -16.70 10.17 3.20
CA GLN A 277 -15.76 11.31 3.25
C GLN A 277 -15.69 11.97 4.63
N LYS A 278 -16.85 12.19 5.27
CA LYS A 278 -16.93 12.78 6.61
C LYS A 278 -16.25 11.92 7.67
N GLU A 279 -16.28 10.60 7.52
CA GLU A 279 -15.61 9.67 8.41
C GLU A 279 -14.10 9.66 8.16
N ARG A 280 -13.69 9.67 6.89
CA ARG A 280 -12.28 9.82 6.48
C ARG A 280 -11.65 11.07 7.09
N GLU A 281 -12.31 12.23 6.98
CA GLU A 281 -11.84 13.49 7.57
C GLU A 281 -11.66 13.36 9.09
N ARG A 282 -12.64 12.78 9.79
CA ARG A 282 -12.55 12.52 11.24
C ARG A 282 -11.39 11.59 11.61
N LEU A 283 -11.14 10.53 10.84
CA LEU A 283 -10.03 9.61 11.10
C LEU A 283 -8.68 10.31 10.93
N VAL A 284 -8.55 11.15 9.89
CA VAL A 284 -7.35 11.95 9.65
C VAL A 284 -7.13 12.98 10.75
N GLU A 285 -8.18 13.68 11.19
CA GLU A 285 -8.12 14.60 12.35
C GLU A 285 -7.70 13.87 13.63
N ARG A 286 -8.25 12.68 13.89
CA ARG A 286 -7.89 11.87 15.05
C ARG A 286 -6.43 11.42 15.02
N LEU A 287 -5.90 11.08 13.84
CA LEU A 287 -4.49 10.74 13.64
C LEU A 287 -3.59 11.95 13.89
N ARG A 288 -3.97 13.11 13.34
CA ARG A 288 -3.28 14.39 13.54
C ARG A 288 -3.27 14.82 15.01
N GLY A 289 -4.40 14.64 15.71
CA GLY A 289 -4.59 15.05 17.10
C GLY A 289 -4.11 14.05 18.16
N GLY A 290 -3.48 12.93 17.80
CA GLY A 290 -2.89 12.02 18.79
C GLY A 290 -3.81 10.89 19.30
N SER A 291 -5.12 11.01 19.11
CA SER A 291 -6.10 10.01 19.59
C SER A 291 -6.13 8.70 18.79
N LEU A 292 -5.52 8.71 17.61
CA LEU A 292 -5.31 7.55 16.76
C LEU A 292 -3.81 7.50 16.42
N ASN A 293 -3.19 6.32 16.48
CA ASN A 293 -1.76 6.18 16.23
C ASN A 293 -1.48 5.38 14.95
N VAL A 294 -2.42 4.56 14.49
CA VAL A 294 -2.22 3.73 13.30
C VAL A 294 -3.40 3.85 12.34
N ILE A 295 -3.10 4.12 11.07
CA ILE A 295 -4.07 3.95 9.97
C ILE A 295 -3.65 2.75 9.13
N VAL A 296 -4.56 1.79 8.93
CA VAL A 296 -4.38 0.68 8.01
C VAL A 296 -5.13 1.00 6.73
N ALA A 297 -4.43 1.19 5.61
CA ALA A 297 -5.03 1.73 4.39
C ALA A 297 -4.70 0.96 3.12
N THR A 298 -5.59 1.05 2.13
CA THR A 298 -5.28 0.70 0.75
C THR A 298 -4.64 1.86 0.00
N ASP A 299 -3.95 1.59 -1.11
CA ASP A 299 -3.29 2.63 -1.93
C ASP A 299 -4.22 3.78 -2.30
N VAL A 300 -5.42 3.44 -2.80
CA VAL A 300 -6.42 4.43 -3.23
C VAL A 300 -6.85 5.31 -2.06
N ALA A 301 -7.00 4.71 -0.88
CA ALA A 301 -7.53 5.39 0.29
C ALA A 301 -6.48 6.23 1.01
N ALA A 302 -5.19 5.95 0.88
CA ALA A 302 -4.14 6.77 1.49
C ALA A 302 -3.62 7.90 0.58
N ARG A 303 -4.09 7.98 -0.67
CA ARG A 303 -3.79 9.13 -1.55
C ARG A 303 -4.26 10.44 -0.90
N GLY A 304 -3.45 11.48 -1.05
CA GLY A 304 -3.73 12.81 -0.46
C GLY A 304 -3.69 12.87 1.07
N LEU A 305 -3.37 11.77 1.77
CA LEU A 305 -3.20 11.81 3.21
C LEU A 305 -1.90 12.54 3.55
N ASP A 306 -2.03 13.69 4.20
CA ASP A 306 -0.93 14.56 4.61
C ASP A 306 -1.00 14.79 6.13
N VAL A 307 -0.22 13.98 6.85
CA VAL A 307 -0.16 14.01 8.30
C VAL A 307 1.31 13.95 8.71
N GLU A 308 1.76 15.09 9.23
CA GLU A 308 3.13 15.34 9.68
C GLU A 308 3.65 14.37 10.75
N ARG A 309 2.76 13.89 11.63
CA ARG A 309 3.09 12.99 12.74
C ARG A 309 3.46 11.57 12.31
N ILE A 310 3.29 11.22 11.02
CA ILE A 310 3.61 9.88 10.52
C ILE A 310 5.13 9.74 10.45
N GLY A 311 5.70 9.04 11.43
CA GLY A 311 7.12 8.68 11.47
C GLY A 311 7.41 7.34 10.81
N LEU A 312 6.43 6.44 10.75
CA LEU A 312 6.59 5.07 10.24
C LEU A 312 5.59 4.74 9.13
N VAL A 313 6.10 4.29 7.99
CA VAL A 313 5.31 3.63 6.95
C VAL A 313 5.60 2.14 6.98
N VAL A 314 4.57 1.30 7.05
CA VAL A 314 4.71 -0.15 6.93
C VAL A 314 4.01 -0.64 5.68
N ASN A 315 4.76 -1.14 4.71
CA ASN A 315 4.21 -1.90 3.60
C ASN A 315 3.93 -3.34 4.07
N PHE A 316 2.75 -3.55 4.67
CA PHE A 316 2.32 -4.88 5.07
C PHE A 316 2.22 -5.81 3.86
N ASP A 317 1.68 -5.31 2.76
CA ASP A 317 1.73 -5.97 1.45
C ASP A 317 2.66 -5.22 0.50
N VAL A 318 3.55 -5.94 -0.18
CA VAL A 318 4.46 -5.35 -1.18
C VAL A 318 3.64 -4.75 -2.34
N PRO A 319 3.81 -3.45 -2.66
CA PRO A 319 3.09 -2.79 -3.77
C PRO A 319 3.40 -3.50 -5.09
N ARG A 320 2.45 -3.55 -6.04
CA ARG A 320 2.64 -4.24 -7.34
C ARG A 320 3.64 -3.53 -8.26
N GLU A 321 3.62 -2.21 -8.21
CA GLU A 321 4.40 -1.31 -9.07
C GLU A 321 5.36 -0.49 -8.20
N GLY A 322 6.53 -0.12 -8.72
CA GLY A 322 7.50 0.66 -7.95
C GLY A 322 7.11 2.11 -7.74
N GLU A 323 6.30 2.69 -8.61
CA GLU A 323 5.77 4.06 -8.41
C GLU A 323 4.86 4.11 -7.18
N ALA A 324 4.02 3.09 -7.00
CA ALA A 324 3.22 2.94 -5.80
C ALA A 324 4.10 2.83 -4.53
N TYR A 325 5.25 2.15 -4.60
CA TYR A 325 6.20 2.11 -3.49
C TYR A 325 6.66 3.52 -3.07
N VAL A 326 7.10 4.34 -4.03
CA VAL A 326 7.55 5.72 -3.78
C VAL A 326 6.42 6.55 -3.15
N HIS A 327 5.18 6.42 -3.65
CA HIS A 327 4.02 7.15 -3.10
C HIS A 327 3.65 6.75 -1.67
N ARG A 328 3.88 5.49 -1.30
CA ARG A 328 3.65 4.97 0.05
C ARG A 328 4.69 5.48 1.03
N ILE A 329 5.97 5.33 0.70
CA ILE A 329 7.05 5.80 1.59
C ILE A 329 7.04 7.33 1.68
N GLY A 330 6.55 8.00 0.64
CA GLY A 330 6.29 9.44 0.62
C GLY A 330 5.23 9.94 1.60
N ARG A 331 4.64 9.07 2.43
CA ARG A 331 3.77 9.46 3.56
C ARG A 331 4.54 9.79 4.84
N THR A 332 5.83 9.47 4.92
CA THR A 332 6.74 9.87 6.00
C THR A 332 7.88 10.71 5.44
N GLY A 333 8.77 11.23 6.30
CA GLY A 333 9.96 11.97 5.88
C GLY A 333 9.68 13.33 5.21
N ARG A 334 8.54 13.95 5.55
CA ARG A 334 8.08 15.25 5.00
C ARG A 334 8.60 16.43 5.82
N ALA A 335 8.71 17.60 5.16
CA ALA A 335 9.11 18.87 5.77
C ALA A 335 10.48 18.82 6.49
N GLY A 336 11.46 18.14 5.90
CA GLY A 336 12.83 18.06 6.44
C GLY A 336 13.03 17.08 7.59
N ARG A 337 11.98 16.39 8.06
CA ARG A 337 12.10 15.30 9.03
C ARG A 337 12.59 14.02 8.36
N SER A 338 13.31 13.19 9.11
CA SER A 338 13.58 11.81 8.71
C SER A 338 12.35 10.93 8.92
N GLY A 339 12.17 9.96 8.05
CA GLY A 339 11.10 8.96 8.13
C GLY A 339 11.64 7.55 8.09
N ARG A 340 10.84 6.57 8.53
CA ARG A 340 11.17 5.14 8.38
C ARG A 340 10.11 4.44 7.55
N ALA A 341 10.55 3.61 6.60
CA ALA A 341 9.68 2.77 5.79
C ALA A 341 10.09 1.30 5.89
N LEU A 342 9.23 0.46 6.47
CA LEU A 342 9.45 -0.98 6.60
C LEU A 342 8.59 -1.76 5.62
N THR A 343 9.21 -2.63 4.82
CA THR A 343 8.49 -3.47 3.85
C THR A 343 8.54 -4.96 4.19
N PHE A 344 7.37 -5.57 4.35
CA PHE A 344 7.27 -7.01 4.57
C PHE A 344 7.20 -7.78 3.26
N PHE A 345 8.26 -8.53 2.97
CA PHE A 345 8.28 -9.51 1.89
C PHE A 345 7.89 -10.88 2.41
N THR A 346 7.01 -11.59 1.73
CA THR A 346 6.98 -13.05 1.91
C THR A 346 8.20 -13.69 1.23
N PRO A 347 8.61 -14.92 1.60
CA PRO A 347 9.70 -15.61 0.91
C PRO A 347 9.53 -15.68 -0.62
N LYS A 348 8.28 -15.80 -1.08
CA LYS A 348 7.94 -15.81 -2.52
C LYS A 348 8.06 -14.43 -3.17
N GLU A 349 7.89 -13.34 -2.43
CA GLU A 349 7.95 -11.97 -2.92
C GLU A 349 9.36 -11.36 -2.84
N LYS A 350 10.34 -12.01 -2.18
CA LYS A 350 11.71 -11.49 -2.01
C LYS A 350 12.38 -11.10 -3.33
N HIS A 351 12.06 -11.78 -4.43
CA HIS A 351 12.57 -11.45 -5.77
C HIS A 351 12.21 -10.02 -6.23
N ARG A 352 11.15 -9.42 -5.68
CA ARG A 352 10.65 -8.08 -6.02
C ARG A 352 11.47 -6.96 -5.38
N LEU A 353 12.29 -7.27 -4.37
CA LEU A 353 13.22 -6.34 -3.72
C LEU A 353 14.09 -5.62 -4.75
N ARG A 354 14.78 -6.40 -5.60
CA ARG A 354 15.66 -5.85 -6.65
C ARG A 354 14.95 -4.93 -7.64
N GLN A 355 13.65 -5.15 -7.88
CA GLN A 355 12.87 -4.28 -8.75
C GLN A 355 12.62 -2.93 -8.07
N ILE A 356 12.30 -2.93 -6.78
CA ILE A 356 12.09 -1.71 -5.98
C ILE A 356 13.39 -0.92 -5.86
N GLU A 357 14.52 -1.57 -5.56
CA GLU A 357 15.83 -0.91 -5.43
C GLU A 357 16.28 -0.26 -6.73
N ARG A 358 16.10 -0.93 -7.88
CA ARG A 358 16.42 -0.33 -9.19
C ARG A 358 15.55 0.89 -9.52
N LEU A 359 14.28 0.87 -9.12
CA LEU A 359 13.34 1.96 -9.41
C LEU A 359 13.55 3.17 -8.50
N THR A 360 13.89 2.91 -7.23
CA THR A 360 14.16 3.96 -6.24
C THR A 360 15.59 4.50 -6.33
N GLY A 361 16.52 3.71 -6.85
CA GLY A 361 17.95 4.04 -6.85
C GLY A 361 18.59 3.87 -5.47
N SER A 362 17.94 3.16 -4.54
CA SER A 362 18.43 2.95 -3.17
C SER A 362 18.29 1.50 -2.72
N GLU A 363 19.25 1.03 -1.95
CA GLU A 363 19.23 -0.31 -1.36
C GLU A 363 18.40 -0.31 -0.09
N LEU A 364 17.57 -1.34 0.11
CA LEU A 364 16.80 -1.49 1.33
C LEU A 364 17.62 -2.31 2.34
N THR A 365 17.65 -1.86 3.59
CA THR A 365 18.37 -2.58 4.66
C THR A 365 17.52 -3.70 5.23
N GLU A 366 18.04 -4.92 5.31
CA GLU A 366 17.33 -6.02 5.97
C GLU A 366 17.34 -5.82 7.49
N ILE A 367 16.18 -5.93 8.13
CA ILE A 367 16.04 -5.87 9.58
C ILE A 367 15.44 -7.17 10.12
N ARG A 368 15.80 -7.49 11.37
CA ARG A 368 15.10 -8.51 12.14
C ARG A 368 13.84 -7.92 12.76
N ILE A 369 12.74 -8.67 12.67
CA ILE A 369 11.51 -8.33 13.37
C ILE A 369 11.76 -8.51 14.87
N PRO A 370 11.39 -7.53 15.72
CA PRO A 370 11.52 -7.65 17.16
C PRO A 370 10.85 -8.93 17.67
N SER A 371 11.52 -9.64 18.55
CA SER A 371 10.97 -10.80 19.25
C SER A 371 10.01 -10.37 20.36
N PRO A 372 9.16 -11.27 20.87
CA PRO A 372 8.35 -11.01 22.07
C PRO A 372 9.21 -10.52 23.25
N LYS A 373 10.38 -11.13 23.46
CA LYS A 373 11.35 -10.73 24.48
C LYS A 373 11.83 -9.29 24.28
N ASP A 374 12.09 -8.87 23.04
CA ASP A 374 12.50 -7.49 22.75
C ASP A 374 11.38 -6.49 23.07
N VAL A 375 10.12 -6.87 22.80
CA VAL A 375 8.95 -6.05 23.17
C VAL A 375 8.82 -5.92 24.68
N SER A 376 8.93 -7.02 25.43
CA SER A 376 8.91 -7.00 26.89
C SER A 376 10.04 -6.13 27.43
N HIS A 377 11.27 -6.32 26.92
CA HIS A 377 12.43 -5.52 27.32
C HIS A 377 12.23 -4.02 27.06
N HIS A 378 11.68 -3.65 25.90
CA HIS A 378 11.39 -2.26 25.56
C HIS A 378 10.36 -1.64 26.52
N ARG A 379 9.26 -2.35 26.80
CA ARG A 379 8.24 -1.92 27.75
C ARG A 379 8.77 -1.79 29.16
N VAL A 380 9.62 -2.73 29.60
CA VAL A 380 10.27 -2.66 30.92
C VAL A 380 11.13 -1.40 31.00
N THR A 381 11.91 -1.12 29.94
CA THR A 381 12.77 0.08 29.89
C THR A 381 11.94 1.36 29.98
N GLN A 382 10.81 1.45 29.27
CA GLN A 382 9.89 2.59 29.35
C GLN A 382 9.24 2.71 30.73
N LEU A 383 8.76 1.62 31.31
CA LEU A 383 8.13 1.65 32.63
C LEU A 383 9.13 2.08 33.73
N LEU A 384 10.38 1.59 33.65
CA LEU A 384 11.43 1.95 34.60
C LEU A 384 11.84 3.43 34.50
N SER A 385 11.69 4.08 33.34
CA SER A 385 12.01 5.51 33.20
C SER A 385 11.01 6.41 33.94
N GLU A 386 9.79 5.92 34.19
CA GLU A 386 8.75 6.63 34.96
C GLU A 386 8.91 6.46 36.49
N VAL A 387 9.68 5.47 36.94
CA VAL A 387 9.85 5.13 38.37
C VAL A 387 10.35 6.31 39.22
N PRO A 388 11.36 7.10 38.82
CA PRO A 388 11.82 8.23 39.62
C PRO A 388 10.71 9.24 39.94
N ALA A 389 9.91 9.62 38.93
CA ALA A 389 8.78 10.53 39.11
C ALA A 389 7.69 9.92 40.00
N ARG A 390 7.45 8.60 39.87
CA ARG A 390 6.51 7.90 40.75
C ARG A 390 6.98 7.86 42.20
N ILE A 391 8.29 7.73 42.45
CA ILE A 391 8.86 7.78 43.80
C ILE A 391 8.66 9.16 44.42
N GLU A 392 8.96 10.21 43.67
CA GLU A 392 8.80 11.61 44.10
C GLU A 392 7.34 11.95 44.45
N ALA A 393 6.38 11.40 43.70
CA ALA A 393 4.95 11.57 43.98
C ALA A 393 4.48 10.97 45.33
N GLY A 394 5.31 10.17 46.01
CA GLY A 394 5.08 9.71 47.38
C GLY A 394 3.91 8.71 47.55
N ARG A 395 3.37 8.62 48.77
CA ARG A 395 2.35 7.63 49.20
C ARG A 395 2.74 6.19 48.87
N LEU A 396 3.99 5.85 49.17
CA LEU A 396 4.54 4.51 48.92
C LEU A 396 4.52 3.59 50.14
N GLU A 397 4.25 4.10 51.34
CA GLU A 397 4.29 3.30 52.59
C GLU A 397 3.34 2.10 52.56
N LEU A 398 2.09 2.30 52.09
CA LEU A 398 1.12 1.20 51.92
C LEU A 398 1.70 0.04 51.08
N TYR A 399 2.46 0.37 50.03
CA TYR A 399 3.06 -0.65 49.16
C TYR A 399 4.29 -1.28 49.81
N ARG A 400 5.07 -0.53 50.60
CA ARG A 400 6.21 -1.07 51.35
C ARG A 400 5.76 -2.05 52.44
N GLU A 401 4.68 -1.73 53.14
CA GLU A 401 4.04 -2.63 54.11
C GLU A 401 3.55 -3.92 53.42
N ALA A 402 2.83 -3.79 52.29
CA ALA A 402 2.37 -4.96 51.52
C ALA A 402 3.52 -5.84 51.00
N ILE A 403 4.65 -5.23 50.60
CA ILE A 403 5.87 -5.97 50.21
C ILE A 403 6.42 -6.75 51.41
N ALA A 404 6.51 -6.12 52.58
CA ALA A 404 7.01 -6.75 53.81
C ALA A 404 6.12 -7.92 54.28
N GLU A 405 4.79 -7.79 54.16
CA GLU A 405 3.83 -8.84 54.53
C GLU A 405 3.82 -10.03 53.56
N SER A 406 4.25 -9.84 52.31
CA SER A 406 4.19 -10.88 51.28
C SER A 406 5.10 -12.09 51.57
N GLY A 407 6.21 -11.89 52.28
CA GLY A 407 7.22 -12.91 52.53
C GLY A 407 8.00 -13.37 51.29
N ILE A 408 7.85 -12.70 50.15
CA ILE A 408 8.57 -12.98 48.89
C ILE A 408 9.85 -12.15 48.85
N ASP A 409 10.93 -12.68 48.25
CA ASP A 409 12.14 -11.89 48.00
C ASP A 409 11.81 -10.63 47.19
N VAL A 410 12.37 -9.49 47.60
CA VAL A 410 12.06 -8.19 46.98
C VAL A 410 12.42 -8.17 45.50
N THR A 411 13.51 -8.84 45.11
CA THR A 411 13.97 -8.93 43.73
C THR A 411 13.02 -9.77 42.89
N ASP A 412 12.60 -10.93 43.40
CA ASP A 412 11.66 -11.81 42.72
C ASP A 412 10.27 -11.17 42.58
N LEU A 413 9.81 -10.47 43.63
CA LEU A 413 8.56 -9.72 43.59
C LEU A 413 8.63 -8.57 42.58
N ALA A 414 9.74 -7.80 42.56
CA ALA A 414 9.93 -6.73 41.59
C ALA A 414 9.97 -7.26 40.15
N ALA A 415 10.67 -8.37 39.92
CA ALA A 415 10.72 -9.02 38.60
C ALA A 415 9.34 -9.51 38.15
N ALA A 416 8.57 -10.14 39.04
CA ALA A 416 7.21 -10.62 38.75
C ALA A 416 6.25 -9.45 38.49
N LEU A 417 6.30 -8.38 39.28
CA LEU A 417 5.48 -7.18 39.08
C LEU A 417 5.82 -6.48 37.76
N LEU A 418 7.11 -6.40 37.39
CA LEU A 418 7.53 -5.86 36.09
C LEU A 418 7.00 -6.72 34.94
N ALA A 419 7.14 -8.04 35.01
CA ALA A 419 6.62 -8.96 33.99
C ALA A 419 5.10 -8.80 33.81
N LEU A 420 4.35 -8.77 34.91
CA LEU A 420 2.90 -8.53 34.89
C LEU A 420 2.54 -7.16 34.31
N ALA A 421 3.27 -6.11 34.70
CA ALA A 421 3.02 -4.73 34.25
C ALA A 421 3.22 -4.60 32.72
N VAL A 422 4.23 -5.27 32.16
CA VAL A 422 4.47 -5.26 30.70
C VAL A 422 3.64 -6.30 29.94
N LYS A 423 2.80 -7.06 30.66
CA LYS A 423 1.96 -8.16 30.16
C LYS A 423 2.76 -9.29 29.51
N ASP A 424 3.92 -9.60 30.09
CA ASP A 424 4.72 -10.76 29.73
C ASP A 424 4.21 -11.98 30.52
N ASN A 425 3.58 -12.91 29.81
CA ASN A 425 3.04 -14.15 30.40
C ASN A 425 4.09 -15.27 30.48
N GLY A 426 5.35 -14.97 30.15
CA GLY A 426 6.42 -15.95 30.06
C GLY A 426 6.47 -16.66 28.70
N PRO A 427 7.35 -17.68 28.57
CA PRO A 427 7.58 -18.36 27.31
C PRO A 427 6.31 -19.07 26.83
N SER A 428 5.81 -18.72 25.65
CA SER A 428 4.73 -19.46 25.00
C SER A 428 5.26 -20.43 23.96
N SER A 429 4.57 -21.55 23.73
CA SER A 429 4.94 -22.55 22.72
C SER A 429 4.90 -22.01 21.28
N ASP A 430 4.21 -20.89 21.04
CA ASP A 430 4.17 -20.19 19.74
C ASP A 430 5.42 -19.33 19.48
N ASP A 431 6.22 -19.03 20.53
CA ASP A 431 7.42 -18.20 20.41
C ASP A 431 8.63 -18.99 19.89
N SER A 432 8.69 -20.30 20.14
CA SER A 432 9.80 -21.16 19.72
C SER A 432 9.79 -21.47 18.21
N GLU A 433 8.62 -21.50 17.56
CA GLU A 433 8.53 -21.66 16.09
C GLU A 433 8.88 -20.37 15.32
N GLN A 434 8.81 -19.19 15.95
CA GLN A 434 9.09 -17.91 15.28
C GLN A 434 10.59 -17.56 15.25
N ILE A 435 11.38 -18.11 16.18
CA ILE A 435 12.82 -17.84 16.31
C ILE A 435 13.65 -18.62 15.28
N SER A 436 13.15 -19.76 14.76
CA SER A 436 13.94 -20.68 13.93
C SER A 436 13.96 -20.38 12.42
N SER A 437 13.57 -19.17 11.96
CA SER A 437 13.45 -18.88 10.52
C SER A 437 14.49 -17.90 9.96
N VAL A 438 15.59 -17.65 10.67
CA VAL A 438 16.63 -16.71 10.23
C VAL A 438 18.00 -17.39 10.16
N ASP A 439 18.13 -18.38 9.27
CA ASP A 439 19.41 -18.80 8.68
C ASP A 439 19.13 -19.29 7.26
N PHE A 440 19.07 -18.35 6.32
CA PHE A 440 19.16 -18.63 4.89
C PHE A 440 20.31 -17.79 4.33
N ASP A 441 21.53 -18.34 4.33
CA ASP A 441 22.45 -18.21 3.20
C ASP A 441 23.73 -19.05 3.39
N ASP A 442 23.94 -20.01 2.48
CA ASP A 442 25.18 -20.12 1.70
C ASP A 442 24.94 -20.93 0.41
N PRO A 443 24.85 -20.30 -0.77
CA PRO A 443 24.75 -20.98 -2.05
C PRO A 443 26.10 -21.07 -2.77
N ARG A 444 27.15 -21.63 -2.14
CA ARG A 444 28.41 -21.97 -2.84
C ARG A 444 29.07 -23.27 -2.36
N SER A 445 28.48 -24.41 -2.67
CA SER A 445 29.26 -25.63 -2.92
C SER A 445 28.51 -26.58 -3.86
N GLY A 446 29.09 -26.79 -5.04
CA GLY A 446 28.54 -27.66 -6.08
C GLY A 446 28.73 -29.15 -5.78
N GLN A 447 27.90 -29.94 -6.48
CA GLN A 447 28.03 -31.37 -6.78
C GLN A 447 27.97 -32.38 -5.61
N GLY A 448 26.82 -33.03 -5.50
CA GLY A 448 26.67 -34.29 -4.79
C GLY A 448 25.26 -34.84 -4.91
N ARG A 449 25.03 -35.75 -5.86
CA ARG A 449 23.83 -36.60 -5.91
C ARG A 449 23.69 -37.37 -4.60
N GLY A 450 22.52 -37.26 -3.96
CA GLY A 450 22.16 -38.12 -2.84
C GLY A 450 20.84 -37.66 -2.21
N GLN A 451 19.76 -38.33 -2.59
CA GLN A 451 18.43 -38.14 -2.01
C GLN A 451 18.45 -38.64 -0.55
N GLY A 452 18.92 -37.79 0.36
CA GLY A 452 18.93 -38.05 1.80
C GLY A 452 17.54 -37.88 2.37
N ARG A 453 16.76 -38.96 2.40
CA ARG A 453 15.61 -39.12 3.30
C ARG A 453 16.04 -38.73 4.71
N VAL A 454 15.50 -37.63 5.23
CA VAL A 454 15.45 -37.42 6.68
C VAL A 454 14.65 -38.58 7.25
N ARG A 455 15.32 -39.42 8.02
CA ARG A 455 14.78 -40.59 8.68
C ARG A 455 13.88 -40.10 9.81
N VAL A 456 12.58 -39.98 9.55
CA VAL A 456 11.54 -39.88 10.59
C VAL A 456 11.62 -41.18 11.41
N PRO A 457 11.53 -41.14 12.76
CA PRO A 457 11.50 -42.34 13.56
C PRO A 457 10.40 -43.30 13.06
N ALA A 458 10.79 -44.54 12.81
CA ALA A 458 9.88 -45.61 12.45
C ALA A 458 8.96 -45.90 13.65
N GLY A 459 7.64 -45.84 13.44
CA GLY A 459 6.68 -46.28 14.46
C GLY A 459 5.21 -45.86 14.28
N GLY A 460 4.85 -45.04 13.29
CA GLY A 460 3.46 -44.61 13.11
C GLY A 460 2.71 -45.28 11.96
N THR A 461 1.48 -45.73 12.21
CA THR A 461 0.54 -46.17 11.17
C THR A 461 -0.34 -44.99 10.74
N ARG A 462 -0.45 -44.77 9.42
CA ARG A 462 -1.30 -43.73 8.86
C ARG A 462 -2.74 -44.23 8.71
N TYR A 463 -3.68 -43.48 9.28
CA TYR A 463 -5.10 -43.76 9.20
C TYR A 463 -5.84 -42.66 8.44
N ARG A 464 -6.87 -43.05 7.69
CA ARG A 464 -7.82 -42.17 7.04
C ARG A 464 -9.09 -42.08 7.88
N VAL A 465 -9.55 -40.86 8.13
CA VAL A 465 -10.84 -40.55 8.78
C VAL A 465 -11.74 -39.79 7.79
N GLU A 466 -13.02 -40.13 7.74
CA GLU A 466 -13.98 -39.57 6.77
C GLU A 466 -14.59 -38.25 7.26
N VAL A 467 -13.74 -37.33 7.72
CA VAL A 467 -14.06 -35.95 8.09
C VAL A 467 -13.02 -35.00 7.50
N GLY A 468 -13.45 -33.88 6.91
CA GLY A 468 -12.54 -32.94 6.22
C GLY A 468 -12.94 -31.46 6.37
N HIS A 469 -12.33 -30.59 5.56
CA HIS A 469 -12.61 -29.14 5.61
C HIS A 469 -14.08 -28.78 5.34
N LYS A 470 -14.78 -29.56 4.51
CA LYS A 470 -16.22 -29.37 4.26
C LYS A 470 -17.11 -29.66 5.47
N ASP A 471 -16.58 -30.37 6.45
CA ASP A 471 -17.25 -30.66 7.72
C ASP A 471 -16.85 -29.66 8.82
N HIS A 472 -16.16 -28.56 8.45
CA HIS A 472 -15.66 -27.51 9.36
C HIS A 472 -14.78 -28.03 10.51
N VAL A 473 -14.07 -29.14 10.27
CA VAL A 473 -13.25 -29.80 11.28
C VAL A 473 -11.88 -29.13 11.41
N LEU A 474 -11.51 -28.81 12.66
CA LEU A 474 -10.18 -28.30 13.04
C LEU A 474 -9.29 -29.46 13.51
N PRO A 475 -7.95 -29.38 13.35
CA PRO A 475 -7.03 -30.44 13.79
C PRO A 475 -7.23 -30.84 15.26
N GLY A 476 -7.41 -29.87 16.16
CA GLY A 476 -7.63 -30.13 17.58
C GLY A 476 -8.91 -30.92 17.89
N ALA A 477 -9.95 -30.82 17.05
CA ALA A 477 -11.16 -31.61 17.20
C ALA A 477 -10.96 -33.08 16.81
N ILE A 478 -10.12 -33.34 15.80
CA ILE A 478 -9.71 -34.70 15.41
C ILE A 478 -8.85 -35.32 16.51
N VAL A 479 -7.88 -34.57 17.05
CA VAL A 479 -7.04 -35.02 18.18
C VAL A 479 -7.92 -35.30 19.41
N GLY A 480 -8.83 -34.39 19.76
CA GLY A 480 -9.72 -34.54 20.91
C GLY A 480 -10.61 -35.77 20.82
N ALA A 481 -11.17 -36.08 19.65
CA ALA A 481 -12.01 -37.25 19.47
C ALA A 481 -11.23 -38.58 19.40
N ILE A 482 -9.99 -38.56 18.89
CA ILE A 482 -9.10 -39.74 18.92
C ILE A 482 -8.60 -40.02 20.34
N THR A 483 -8.26 -38.98 21.10
CA THR A 483 -7.71 -39.10 22.46
C THR A 483 -8.79 -39.36 23.51
N GLY A 484 -9.97 -38.74 23.36
CA GLY A 484 -11.07 -38.83 24.32
C GLY A 484 -11.79 -40.18 24.37
N GLU A 485 -11.81 -40.95 23.28
CA GLU A 485 -12.59 -42.20 23.21
C GLU A 485 -11.74 -43.48 23.25
N ALA A 486 -10.41 -43.37 23.09
CA ALA A 486 -9.52 -44.53 22.95
C ALA A 486 -8.38 -44.63 23.98
N GLY A 487 -8.37 -43.77 25.00
CA GLY A 487 -7.30 -43.76 26.01
C GLY A 487 -5.92 -43.36 25.46
N LEU A 488 -5.88 -42.76 24.28
CA LEU A 488 -4.67 -42.27 23.62
C LEU A 488 -4.31 -40.88 24.15
N LYS A 489 -3.02 -40.59 24.29
CA LYS A 489 -2.52 -39.26 24.64
C LYS A 489 -2.36 -38.42 23.38
N GLY A 490 -2.44 -37.09 23.51
CA GLY A 490 -2.18 -36.18 22.38
C GLY A 490 -0.79 -36.35 21.75
N THR A 491 0.17 -36.87 22.50
CA THR A 491 1.52 -37.23 22.03
C THR A 491 1.56 -38.44 21.10
N ASP A 492 0.52 -39.27 21.12
CA ASP A 492 0.42 -40.49 20.31
C ASP A 492 -0.17 -40.20 18.92
N VAL A 493 -0.68 -38.97 18.73
CA VAL A 493 -1.20 -38.46 17.46
C VAL A 493 -0.14 -37.58 16.81
N GLY A 494 0.41 -38.05 15.69
CA GLY A 494 1.38 -37.36 14.88
C GLY A 494 0.74 -36.39 13.89
N LYS A 495 1.31 -36.33 12.67
CA LYS A 495 0.90 -35.39 11.64
C LYS A 495 -0.56 -35.62 11.21
N ILE A 496 -1.33 -34.52 11.11
CA ILE A 496 -2.69 -34.51 10.58
C ILE A 496 -2.72 -33.69 9.29
N ASP A 497 -3.07 -34.32 8.18
CA ASP A 497 -3.30 -33.68 6.89
C ASP A 497 -4.82 -33.68 6.60
N ILE A 498 -5.46 -32.50 6.63
CA ILE A 498 -6.91 -32.35 6.40
C ILE A 498 -7.16 -32.07 4.92
N PHE A 499 -8.01 -32.88 4.28
CA PHE A 499 -8.44 -32.72 2.90
C PHE A 499 -9.91 -32.26 2.83
N PRO A 500 -10.45 -31.91 1.64
CA PRO A 500 -11.82 -31.42 1.55
C PRO A 500 -12.89 -32.35 2.14
N THR A 501 -12.74 -33.67 2.02
CA THR A 501 -13.76 -34.66 2.43
C THR A 501 -13.26 -35.74 3.39
N PHE A 502 -11.97 -35.74 3.74
CA PHE A 502 -11.36 -36.72 4.64
C PHE A 502 -10.09 -36.14 5.25
N SER A 503 -9.53 -36.79 6.26
CA SER A 503 -8.23 -36.42 6.83
C SER A 503 -7.33 -37.65 6.96
N LEU A 504 -6.02 -37.44 6.90
CA LEU A 504 -5.00 -38.46 7.20
C LEU A 504 -4.35 -38.12 8.52
N VAL A 505 -4.25 -39.11 9.40
CA VAL A 505 -3.71 -38.98 10.76
C VAL A 505 -2.66 -40.05 10.95
N ASP A 506 -1.44 -39.64 11.30
CA ASP A 506 -0.39 -40.57 11.73
C ASP A 506 -0.59 -40.88 13.21
N ILE A 507 -0.75 -42.16 13.57
CA ILE A 507 -0.86 -42.60 14.98
C ILE A 507 0.38 -43.41 15.31
N LEU A 508 1.12 -42.97 16.34
CA LEU A 508 2.47 -43.44 16.69
C LEU A 508 2.47 -44.70 17.56
N VAL A 509 1.29 -45.26 17.82
CA VAL A 509 1.08 -46.50 18.58
C VAL A 509 0.25 -47.48 17.76
N ASP A 510 0.47 -48.77 17.96
CA ASP A 510 -0.32 -49.82 17.31
C ASP A 510 -1.72 -49.88 17.92
N LEU A 511 -2.75 -49.74 17.07
CA LEU A 511 -4.15 -49.81 17.49
C LEU A 511 -4.70 -51.22 17.27
N ASP A 512 -5.31 -51.80 18.30
CA ASP A 512 -6.06 -53.05 18.18
C ASP A 512 -7.43 -52.85 17.50
N ALA A 513 -8.07 -53.97 17.14
CA ALA A 513 -9.35 -53.95 16.43
C ALA A 513 -10.53 -53.43 17.27
N GLU A 514 -10.38 -53.36 18.59
CA GLU A 514 -11.40 -52.83 19.51
C GLU A 514 -11.27 -51.31 19.58
N THR A 515 -10.06 -50.79 19.78
CA THR A 515 -9.74 -49.36 19.80
C THR A 515 -10.09 -48.68 18.48
N LEU A 516 -9.82 -49.32 17.34
CA LEU A 516 -10.23 -48.79 16.02
C LEU A 516 -11.76 -48.70 15.87
N ARG A 517 -12.52 -49.61 16.47
CA ARG A 517 -13.99 -49.57 16.45
C ARG A 517 -14.52 -48.45 17.33
N THR A 518 -13.87 -48.18 18.45
CA THR A 518 -14.23 -47.09 19.37
C THR A 518 -13.95 -45.73 18.73
N ILE A 519 -12.72 -45.50 18.23
CA ILE A 519 -12.37 -44.26 17.49
C ILE A 519 -13.26 -44.07 16.26
N GLY A 520 -13.65 -45.16 15.59
CA GLY A 520 -14.54 -45.08 14.42
C GLY A 520 -15.95 -44.59 14.73
N ARG A 521 -16.42 -44.75 15.98
CA ARG A 521 -17.73 -44.29 16.46
C ARG A 521 -17.69 -42.86 17.03
N ALA A 522 -16.51 -42.38 17.38
CA ALA A 522 -16.30 -41.04 17.91
C ALA A 522 -16.86 -39.96 16.98
N GLN A 523 -17.51 -38.97 17.57
CA GLN A 523 -18.16 -37.89 16.83
C GLN A 523 -17.35 -36.61 16.87
N VAL A 524 -17.12 -36.03 15.69
CA VAL A 524 -16.58 -34.68 15.53
C VAL A 524 -17.61 -33.87 14.76
N GLN A 525 -18.08 -32.77 15.34
CA GLN A 525 -19.10 -31.91 14.73
C GLN A 525 -20.35 -32.70 14.26
N GLY A 526 -20.77 -33.69 15.06
CA GLY A 526 -21.95 -34.53 14.80
C GLY A 526 -21.75 -35.62 13.73
N ARG A 527 -20.54 -35.82 13.20
CA ARG A 527 -20.22 -36.91 12.26
C ARG A 527 -19.26 -37.92 12.88
N ALA A 528 -19.54 -39.20 12.64
CA ALA A 528 -18.64 -40.28 13.05
C ALA A 528 -17.33 -40.24 12.22
N LEU A 529 -16.19 -40.31 12.90
CA LEU A 529 -14.85 -40.23 12.29
C LEU A 529 -14.58 -41.33 11.26
N LYS A 530 -15.16 -42.54 11.43
CA LYS A 530 -14.97 -43.71 10.54
C LYS A 530 -13.50 -43.90 10.12
N ILE A 531 -12.69 -44.39 11.06
CA ILE A 531 -11.26 -44.61 10.87
C ILE A 531 -10.94 -45.91 10.11
N ARG A 532 -9.98 -45.86 9.18
CA ARG A 532 -9.42 -47.05 8.49
C ARG A 532 -7.93 -46.86 8.20
N PRO A 533 -7.11 -47.92 8.19
CA PRO A 533 -5.72 -47.82 7.74
C PRO A 533 -5.65 -47.31 6.30
N ASP A 534 -4.82 -46.29 6.06
CA ASP A 534 -4.60 -45.77 4.71
C ASP A 534 -3.70 -46.73 3.93
N ARG A 535 -4.22 -47.31 2.85
CA ARG A 535 -3.48 -48.24 1.99
C ARG A 535 -2.86 -47.54 0.77
N GLY A 536 -2.90 -46.20 0.73
CA GLY A 536 -2.43 -45.42 -0.40
C GLY A 536 -3.25 -45.63 -1.68
N PRO A 537 -2.86 -44.98 -2.79
CA PRO A 537 -3.58 -45.08 -4.06
C PRO A 537 -3.52 -46.51 -4.62
N ARG A 538 -4.69 -47.09 -4.98
CA ARG A 538 -4.78 -48.40 -5.65
C ARG A 538 -4.02 -48.36 -6.98
N GLY A 539 -2.83 -48.96 -7.03
CA GLY A 539 -2.02 -49.09 -8.24
C GLY A 539 -2.66 -50.04 -9.26
N GLY A 540 -3.03 -49.51 -10.43
CA GLY A 540 -3.32 -50.31 -11.62
C GLY A 540 -2.04 -50.98 -12.11
N LYS A 541 -2.07 -52.31 -12.26
CA LYS A 541 -1.00 -53.14 -12.82
C LYS A 541 -0.57 -52.61 -14.19
N ARG A 542 0.65 -52.10 -14.30
CA ARG A 542 1.36 -51.94 -15.58
C ARG A 542 2.03 -53.26 -15.92
N THR A 543 1.58 -53.87 -17.01
CA THR A 543 2.15 -55.09 -17.58
C THR A 543 3.57 -54.84 -18.10
N ASP A 544 4.45 -55.79 -17.80
CA ASP A 544 5.84 -55.85 -18.23
C ASP A 544 6.00 -55.77 -19.76
N ARG A 545 6.94 -54.95 -20.22
CA ARG A 545 7.66 -55.21 -21.48
C ARG A 545 9.12 -54.82 -21.32
N LYS A 546 9.98 -55.85 -21.32
CA LYS A 546 11.44 -55.79 -21.28
C LYS A 546 12.03 -55.16 -22.55
N PRO A 547 13.29 -54.66 -22.48
CA PRO A 547 13.99 -54.02 -23.59
C PRO A 547 14.84 -55.01 -24.40
N ALA A 548 14.92 -54.79 -25.72
CA ALA A 548 15.96 -55.27 -26.62
C ALA A 548 16.01 -54.23 -27.77
N GLY A 549 17.13 -53.68 -28.24
CA GLY A 549 18.50 -54.17 -28.28
C GLY A 549 18.93 -54.14 -29.75
N GLY A 550 19.71 -53.12 -30.13
CA GLY A 550 20.61 -53.02 -31.29
C GLY A 550 20.07 -53.28 -32.71
N PHE A 551 20.36 -52.37 -33.64
CA PHE A 551 21.01 -52.69 -34.93
C PHE A 551 21.38 -51.37 -35.63
N ALA A 552 22.67 -51.18 -35.85
CA ALA A 552 23.23 -50.22 -36.79
C ALA A 552 23.63 -50.97 -38.06
N HIS A 553 23.34 -50.43 -39.25
CA HIS A 553 24.28 -50.34 -40.37
C HIS A 553 23.66 -49.66 -41.62
N THR A 554 24.37 -48.63 -42.12
CA THR A 554 24.61 -48.22 -43.54
C THR A 554 23.42 -47.97 -44.50
N GLY A 555 23.39 -46.96 -45.38
CA GLY A 555 24.34 -45.93 -45.78
C GLY A 555 23.85 -45.20 -47.06
N TYR A 556 24.62 -44.16 -47.43
CA TYR A 556 24.77 -43.55 -48.78
C TYR A 556 23.83 -42.41 -49.29
N LYS A 557 24.44 -41.21 -49.29
CA LYS A 557 24.54 -40.14 -50.32
C LYS A 557 23.31 -39.61 -51.09
N GLY A 558 23.23 -38.26 -51.10
CA GLY A 558 22.70 -37.46 -52.22
C GLY A 558 22.69 -35.95 -51.96
N LYS A 559 23.77 -35.23 -52.31
CA LYS A 559 23.88 -33.75 -52.32
C LYS A 559 23.29 -33.18 -53.62
N LYS A 560 22.62 -32.01 -53.59
CA LYS A 560 23.02 -30.71 -54.25
C LYS A 560 21.84 -29.74 -54.53
N ARG A 561 22.15 -28.44 -54.27
CA ARG A 561 21.83 -27.16 -55.00
C ARG A 561 20.40 -26.90 -55.53
N ARG A 562 19.73 -25.76 -55.33
CA ARG A 562 20.00 -24.28 -55.36
C ARG A 562 19.43 -23.66 -56.67
N GLU A 563 18.58 -22.62 -56.50
CA GLU A 563 18.14 -21.58 -57.47
C GLU A 563 17.26 -22.08 -58.66
N GLU A 564 16.28 -21.38 -59.27
CA GLU A 564 16.04 -19.95 -59.50
C GLU A 564 14.63 -19.71 -60.14
N ALA A 565 14.06 -18.51 -59.97
CA ALA A 565 13.24 -17.64 -60.86
C ALA A 565 12.09 -18.12 -61.81
N GLY A 566 11.07 -17.23 -61.94
CA GLY A 566 10.21 -17.01 -63.14
C GLY A 566 8.69 -17.24 -62.94
N HIS A 567 7.80 -16.26 -62.71
CA HIS A 567 7.21 -15.18 -63.55
C HIS A 567 5.90 -15.57 -64.31
N TRP A 568 4.80 -14.86 -63.94
CA TRP A 568 3.54 -14.47 -64.64
C TRP A 568 2.61 -15.52 -65.27
N ASP A 569 1.28 -15.45 -65.01
CA ASP A 569 0.32 -14.59 -65.72
C ASP A 569 -1.12 -14.56 -65.11
N LYS A 570 -1.92 -13.54 -65.44
CA LYS A 570 -3.32 -13.28 -64.99
C LYS A 570 -4.38 -14.09 -65.77
N PRO A 571 -5.67 -14.10 -65.31
CA PRO A 571 -6.66 -13.28 -66.05
C PRO A 571 -7.86 -12.66 -65.27
N LYS A 572 -8.22 -11.45 -65.74
CA LYS A 572 -9.52 -10.78 -66.05
C LYS A 572 -10.71 -10.58 -65.06
N ARG A 573 -11.18 -9.32 -65.11
CA ARG A 573 -12.34 -8.58 -64.55
C ARG A 573 -13.76 -9.04 -64.97
N LYS A 574 -14.73 -8.79 -64.07
CA LYS A 574 -16.07 -8.13 -64.23
C LYS A 574 -16.44 -7.56 -62.84
N GLY A 575 -16.98 -6.38 -62.54
CA GLY A 575 -17.64 -5.31 -63.30
C GLY A 575 -19.03 -5.04 -62.68
N TYR A 576 -19.20 -3.99 -61.86
CA TYR A 576 -20.43 -3.22 -61.48
C TYR A 576 -19.95 -2.19 -60.42
N GLY A 577 -20.35 -0.93 -60.31
CA GLY A 577 -21.37 -0.08 -60.93
C GLY A 577 -21.57 1.13 -59.99
N ARG A 578 -21.56 2.36 -60.52
CA ARG A 578 -21.64 3.67 -59.84
C ARG A 578 -22.97 3.97 -59.11
N LYS A 579 -22.92 4.88 -58.12
CA LYS A 579 -23.59 6.22 -57.98
C LYS A 579 -23.67 6.57 -56.46
N SER A 580 -23.10 7.66 -55.91
CA SER A 580 -23.41 9.11 -56.05
C SER A 580 -24.88 9.39 -55.74
N PHE A 581 -25.27 10.19 -54.74
CA PHE A 581 -24.80 11.51 -54.31
C PHE A 581 -24.57 11.64 -52.80
#